data_AF-A0A0D8Y044-F1
#
_entry.id   AF-A0A0D8Y044-F1
#
_cell.length_a   1.000
_cell.length_b   1.000
_cell.length_c   1.000
_cell.angle_alpha   90.00
_cell.angle_beta   90.00
_cell.angle_gamma   90.00
#
_symmetry.space_group_name_H-M   'P 1'
#
loop_
_entity.id
_entity.type
_entity.pdbx_description
1 polymer ?
#
loop_
_entity_poly.entity_id
_entity_poly.type
_entity_poly.pdbx_seq_one_letter_code
_entity_poly.pdbx_strand_id
1 'polypeptide(L)'
;MFVPDEVYCCLGTLCIAGRLECVDKDRTAEWLARRQCGSGGLNGKCRPEKLPDVCYSWWVLASLAMLGRLQCVDKVDSMVRFIYACQDDESGGFADRPGDCPDPFHTLFGIAGLSLLGDTSLQPVDAVLCMPKYSLKGKSLC
;
A
#
# COMPACT_ATOMS: atom_id res chain seq x y z
N MET A 1 -15.12 -13.30 -0.58
CA MET A 1 -13.71 -13.43 -1.03
C MET A 1 -13.18 -12.01 -1.07
N PHE A 2 -12.54 -11.54 0.01
CA PHE A 2 -12.15 -10.13 0.13
C PHE A 2 -10.96 -9.80 -0.78
N VAL A 3 -11.02 -8.65 -1.44
CA VAL A 3 -9.89 -8.06 -2.18
C VAL A 3 -9.22 -6.95 -1.32
N PRO A 4 -7.91 -6.69 -1.48
CA PRO A 4 -7.19 -5.74 -0.61
C PRO A 4 -7.74 -4.32 -0.56
N ASP A 5 -8.37 -3.85 -1.64
CA ASP A 5 -9.04 -2.55 -1.71
C ASP A 5 -10.27 -2.49 -0.79
N GLU A 6 -11.07 -3.55 -0.70
CA GLU A 6 -12.17 -3.66 0.27
C GLU A 6 -11.64 -3.66 1.70
N VAL A 7 -10.53 -4.38 1.95
CA VAL A 7 -9.89 -4.43 3.27
C VAL A 7 -9.39 -3.04 3.68
N TYR A 8 -8.75 -2.32 2.76
CA TYR A 8 -8.33 -0.94 2.98
C TYR A 8 -9.53 -0.04 3.34
N CYS A 9 -10.60 -0.09 2.56
CA CYS A 9 -11.79 0.74 2.80
C CYS A 9 -12.44 0.42 4.17
N CYS A 10 -12.55 -0.86 4.51
CA CYS A 10 -13.10 -1.29 5.80
C CYS A 10 -12.22 -0.84 6.97
N LEU A 11 -10.91 -1.07 6.90
CA LEU A 11 -9.97 -0.66 7.95
C LEU A 11 -9.92 0.86 8.08
N GLY A 12 -9.89 1.60 6.97
CA GLY A 12 -9.93 3.06 6.97
C GLY A 12 -11.21 3.61 7.62
N THR A 13 -12.36 3.02 7.31
CA THR A 13 -13.64 3.37 7.94
C THR A 13 -13.62 3.09 9.44
N LEU A 14 -13.08 1.94 9.86
CA LEU A 14 -12.96 1.59 11.28
C LEU A 14 -11.97 2.50 12.02
N CYS A 15 -10.88 2.92 11.39
CA CYS A 15 -9.96 3.91 11.94
C CYS A 15 -10.68 5.26 12.15
N ILE A 16 -11.43 5.74 11.15
CA ILE A 16 -12.19 6.99 11.23
C ILE A 16 -13.26 6.89 12.34
N ALA A 17 -13.92 5.75 12.47
CA ALA A 17 -14.92 5.51 13.51
C ALA A 17 -14.32 5.28 14.91
N GLY A 18 -13.00 5.14 15.03
CA GLY A 18 -12.34 4.78 16.29
C GLY A 18 -12.72 3.38 16.79
N ARG A 19 -13.01 2.44 15.88
CA ARG A 19 -13.51 1.08 16.16
C ARG A 19 -12.58 -0.04 15.63
N LEU A 20 -11.29 0.25 15.48
CA LEU A 20 -10.31 -0.70 14.94
C LEU A 20 -10.12 -1.95 15.83
N GLU A 21 -10.50 -1.88 17.11
CA GLU A 21 -10.53 -3.01 18.03
C GLU A 21 -11.55 -4.10 17.67
N CYS A 22 -12.52 -3.80 16.80
CA CYS A 22 -13.50 -4.78 16.33
C CYS A 22 -12.91 -5.81 15.35
N VAL A 23 -11.67 -5.61 14.90
CA VAL A 23 -10.98 -6.47 13.94
C VAL A 23 -9.83 -7.20 14.61
N ASP A 24 -9.69 -8.48 14.30
CA ASP A 24 -8.50 -9.27 14.64
C ASP A 24 -7.31 -8.77 13.81
N LYS A 25 -6.50 -7.91 14.42
CA LYS A 25 -5.38 -7.22 13.76
C LYS A 25 -4.31 -8.21 13.30
N ASP A 26 -4.01 -9.22 14.10
CA ASP A 26 -2.92 -10.16 13.83
C ASP A 26 -3.31 -11.10 12.69
N ARG A 27 -4.53 -11.65 12.73
CA ARG A 27 -5.05 -12.50 11.65
C ARG A 27 -5.19 -11.73 10.33
N THR A 28 -5.64 -10.47 10.39
CA THR A 28 -5.76 -9.63 9.19
C THR A 28 -4.39 -9.28 8.63
N ALA A 29 -3.42 -8.94 9.47
CA ALA A 29 -2.05 -8.67 9.06
C ALA A 29 -1.39 -9.89 8.45
N GLU A 30 -1.57 -11.09 9.02
CA GLU A 30 -1.06 -12.33 8.45
C GLU A 30 -1.65 -12.61 7.05
N TRP A 31 -2.96 -12.39 6.88
CA TRP A 31 -3.61 -12.56 5.58
C TRP A 31 -3.08 -11.58 4.52
N LEU A 32 -2.81 -10.33 4.93
CA LEU A 32 -2.22 -9.28 4.09
C LEU A 32 -0.77 -9.57 3.72
N ALA A 33 0.06 -10.01 4.69
CA ALA A 33 1.47 -10.36 4.46
C ALA A 33 1.61 -11.52 3.46
N ARG A 34 0.68 -12.48 3.48
CA ARG A 34 0.58 -13.59 2.51
C ARG A 34 0.22 -13.15 1.08
N ARG A 35 0.13 -11.85 0.77
CA ARG A 35 0.00 -11.30 -0.60
C ARG A 35 1.35 -11.02 -1.27
N GLN A 36 2.45 -11.02 -0.52
CA GLN A 36 3.75 -10.70 -1.09
C GLN A 36 4.24 -11.83 -1.99
N CYS A 37 4.45 -11.52 -3.27
CA CYS A 37 4.94 -12.46 -4.26
C CYS A 37 6.47 -12.60 -4.21
N GLY A 38 7.00 -13.64 -4.85
CA GLY A 38 8.45 -13.86 -4.98
C GLY A 38 9.19 -12.67 -5.61
N SER A 39 8.53 -11.94 -6.51
CA SER A 39 9.02 -10.72 -7.17
C SER A 39 9.08 -9.48 -6.28
N GLY A 40 8.54 -9.53 -5.06
CA GLY A 40 8.48 -8.39 -4.13
C GLY A 40 7.17 -7.60 -4.17
N GLY A 41 6.45 -7.59 -5.29
CA GLY A 41 5.14 -6.95 -5.42
C GLY A 41 4.01 -7.69 -4.69
N LEU A 42 2.93 -6.96 -4.39
CA LEU A 42 1.76 -7.47 -3.67
C LEU A 42 0.60 -7.74 -4.65
N ASN A 43 -0.14 -8.82 -4.43
CA ASN A 43 -1.24 -9.23 -5.31
C ASN A 43 -2.63 -9.04 -4.70
N GLY A 44 -3.65 -8.90 -5.56
CA GLY A 44 -5.04 -8.71 -5.16
C GLY A 44 -5.78 -9.96 -4.70
N LYS A 45 -5.20 -11.17 -4.80
CA LYS A 45 -5.84 -12.44 -4.42
C LYS A 45 -4.82 -13.45 -3.90
N CYS A 46 -5.27 -14.33 -2.99
CA CYS A 46 -4.52 -15.52 -2.51
C CYS A 46 -4.29 -16.61 -3.60
N ARG A 47 -4.51 -16.32 -4.88
CA ARG A 47 -4.31 -17.27 -5.99
C ARG A 47 -3.08 -16.88 -6.81
N PRO A 48 -2.31 -17.84 -7.34
CA PRO A 48 -1.07 -17.60 -8.11
C PRO A 48 -1.22 -16.83 -9.42
N GLU A 49 -2.44 -16.42 -9.79
CA GLU A 49 -2.78 -16.07 -11.18
C GLU A 49 -3.06 -14.58 -11.42
N LYS A 50 -3.05 -13.74 -10.37
CA LYS A 50 -3.06 -12.29 -10.55
C LYS A 50 -1.65 -11.76 -10.38
N LEU A 51 -1.15 -11.13 -11.45
CA LEU A 51 0.14 -10.45 -11.49
C LEU A 51 0.23 -9.36 -10.40
N PRO A 52 1.43 -9.09 -9.87
CA PRO A 52 1.65 -7.98 -8.94
C PRO A 52 1.29 -6.65 -9.59
N ASP A 53 0.86 -5.70 -8.77
CA ASP A 53 0.40 -4.37 -9.19
C ASP A 53 0.83 -3.33 -8.14
N VAL A 54 1.22 -2.14 -8.60
CA VAL A 54 1.57 -1.01 -7.72
C VAL A 54 0.38 -0.62 -6.82
N CYS A 55 -0.86 -0.64 -7.32
CA CYS A 55 -2.01 -0.24 -6.51
C CYS A 55 -2.26 -1.18 -5.32
N TYR A 56 -2.11 -2.50 -5.52
CA TYR A 56 -2.21 -3.49 -4.44
C TYR A 56 -1.09 -3.33 -3.41
N SER A 57 0.07 -2.83 -3.84
CA SER A 57 1.17 -2.54 -2.93
C SER A 57 0.79 -1.44 -1.95
N TRP A 58 0.16 -0.36 -2.42
CA TRP A 58 -0.40 0.67 -1.55
C TRP A 58 -1.48 0.12 -0.60
N TRP A 59 -2.53 -0.52 -1.15
CA TRP A 59 -3.68 -0.96 -0.33
C TRP A 59 -3.28 -1.89 0.81
N VAL A 60 -2.38 -2.83 0.53
CA VAL A 60 -1.89 -3.77 1.54
C VAL A 60 -0.98 -3.07 2.55
N LEU A 61 -0.05 -2.23 2.12
CA LEU A 61 0.84 -1.51 3.03
C LEU A 61 0.08 -0.55 3.94
N ALA A 62 -0.82 0.24 3.37
CA ALA A 62 -1.62 1.19 4.12
C ALA A 62 -2.51 0.46 5.14
N SER A 63 -3.09 -0.69 4.77
CA SER A 63 -3.82 -1.55 5.70
C SER A 63 -2.93 -2.05 6.85
N LEU A 64 -1.70 -2.49 6.55
CA LEU A 64 -0.74 -2.93 7.58
C LEU A 64 -0.28 -1.77 8.48
N ALA A 65 -0.14 -0.56 7.93
CA ALA A 65 0.15 0.65 8.68
C ALA A 65 -0.98 0.99 9.67
N MET A 66 -2.24 0.96 9.22
CA MET A 66 -3.40 1.16 10.09
C MET A 66 -3.44 0.16 11.25
N LEU A 67 -3.05 -1.09 11.00
CA LEU A 67 -3.01 -2.15 12.00
C LEU A 67 -1.80 -2.06 12.95
N GLY A 68 -0.81 -1.22 12.67
CA GLY A 68 0.46 -1.18 13.41
C GLY A 68 1.28 -2.47 13.23
N ARG A 69 1.26 -3.02 12.01
CA ARG A 69 1.86 -4.30 11.63
C ARG A 69 2.69 -4.22 10.33
N LEU A 70 3.26 -3.06 10.02
CA LEU A 70 4.13 -2.88 8.84
C LEU A 70 5.31 -3.86 8.83
N GLN A 71 5.82 -4.24 10.01
CA GLN A 71 6.89 -5.22 10.18
C GLN A 71 6.54 -6.63 9.67
N CYS A 72 5.28 -6.92 9.37
CA CYS A 72 4.88 -8.20 8.80
C CYS A 72 5.24 -8.33 7.30
N VAL A 73 5.68 -7.25 6.65
CA VAL A 73 6.20 -7.29 5.29
C VAL A 73 7.70 -7.58 5.32
N ASP A 74 8.08 -8.81 4.97
CA ASP A 74 9.48 -9.26 5.04
C ASP A 74 10.39 -8.62 3.98
N LYS A 75 9.86 -8.22 2.82
CA LYS A 75 10.69 -7.76 1.68
C LYS A 75 10.44 -6.32 1.29
N VAL A 76 10.60 -5.39 2.22
CA VAL A 76 10.52 -3.93 1.98
C VAL A 76 11.41 -3.53 0.79
N ASP A 77 12.68 -3.93 0.78
CA ASP A 77 13.62 -3.61 -0.30
C ASP A 77 13.17 -4.14 -1.67
N SER A 78 12.58 -5.34 -1.70
CA SER A 78 12.10 -5.92 -2.97
C SER A 78 10.87 -5.18 -3.49
N MET A 79 10.04 -4.67 -2.60
CA MET A 79 8.86 -3.91 -2.97
C MET A 79 9.22 -2.49 -3.41
N VAL A 80 10.18 -1.83 -2.77
CA VAL A 80 10.75 -0.56 -3.26
C VAL A 80 11.31 -0.73 -4.66
N ARG A 81 12.10 -1.79 -4.90
CA ARG A 81 12.61 -2.12 -6.25
C ARG A 81 11.48 -2.39 -7.25
N PHE A 82 10.42 -3.07 -6.83
CA PHE A 82 9.26 -3.30 -7.69
C PHE A 82 8.56 -2.00 -8.08
N ILE A 83 8.33 -1.09 -7.12
CA ILE A 83 7.69 0.20 -7.40
C ILE A 83 8.55 1.02 -8.36
N TYR A 84 9.86 1.14 -8.11
CA TYR A 84 10.77 1.83 -9.04
C TYR A 84 10.85 1.16 -10.42
N ALA A 85 10.74 -0.17 -10.50
CA ALA A 85 10.70 -0.85 -11.79
C ALA A 85 9.43 -0.55 -12.60
N CYS A 86 8.37 -0.04 -11.97
CA CYS A 86 7.15 0.41 -12.64
C CYS A 86 7.21 1.89 -13.05
N GLN A 87 8.32 2.57 -12.78
CA GLN A 87 8.53 3.95 -13.21
C GLN A 87 8.88 3.99 -14.70
N ASP A 88 8.31 4.95 -15.42
CA ASP A 88 8.69 5.23 -16.80
C ASP A 88 9.85 6.25 -16.83
N ASP A 89 10.97 5.89 -17.43
CA ASP A 89 12.19 6.71 -17.45
C ASP A 89 12.13 7.87 -18.45
N GLU A 90 11.25 7.82 -19.46
CA GLU A 90 11.18 8.83 -20.52
C GLU A 90 10.12 9.90 -20.23
N SER A 91 8.91 9.46 -19.89
CA SER A 91 7.72 10.29 -19.66
C SER A 91 7.46 10.57 -18.19
N GLY A 92 8.08 9.80 -17.29
CA GLY A 92 7.84 9.88 -15.85
C GLY A 92 6.52 9.22 -15.43
N GLY A 93 6.26 9.22 -14.11
CA GLY A 93 5.10 8.54 -13.54
C GLY A 93 5.33 7.04 -13.34
N PHE A 94 4.31 6.38 -12.77
CA PHE A 94 4.33 4.94 -12.50
C PHE A 94 3.14 4.26 -13.18
N ALA A 95 3.38 3.06 -13.70
CA ALA A 95 2.36 2.17 -14.24
C ALA A 95 1.94 1.10 -13.22
N ASP A 96 0.99 0.25 -13.58
CA ASP A 96 0.62 -0.92 -12.77
C ASP A 96 1.79 -1.93 -12.69
N ARG A 97 2.57 -2.06 -13.77
CA ARG A 97 3.71 -2.98 -13.90
C ARG A 97 4.86 -2.40 -14.73
N PRO A 98 6.07 -3.00 -14.64
CA PRO A 98 7.19 -2.62 -15.47
C PRO A 98 6.88 -2.76 -16.96
N GLY A 99 7.05 -1.67 -17.72
CA GLY A 99 6.84 -1.62 -19.17
C GLY A 99 5.40 -1.32 -19.62
N ASP A 100 4.45 -1.20 -18.70
CA ASP A 100 3.10 -0.70 -19.01
C ASP A 100 3.07 0.84 -19.01
N CYS A 101 1.99 1.43 -19.54
CA CYS A 101 1.88 2.89 -19.67
C CYS A 101 1.56 3.54 -18.31
N PRO A 102 2.31 4.58 -17.88
CA PRO A 102 2.07 5.24 -16.61
C PRO A 102 0.75 6.01 -16.61
N ASP A 103 0.12 6.10 -15.43
CA ASP A 103 -1.08 6.91 -15.25
C ASP A 103 -1.08 7.61 -13.87
N PRO A 104 -1.90 8.66 -13.69
CA PRO A 104 -1.95 9.40 -12.44
C PRO A 104 -2.35 8.56 -11.22
N PHE A 105 -3.10 7.47 -11.41
CA PHE A 105 -3.61 6.63 -10.33
C PHE A 105 -2.50 5.74 -9.77
N HIS A 106 -1.76 5.03 -10.62
CA HIS A 106 -0.61 4.23 -10.21
C HIS A 106 0.55 5.12 -9.76
N THR A 107 0.71 6.30 -10.36
CA THR A 107 1.68 7.31 -9.90
C THR A 107 1.42 7.73 -8.46
N LEU A 108 0.16 8.04 -8.11
CA LEU A 108 -0.21 8.39 -6.73
C LEU A 108 0.15 7.25 -5.76
N PHE A 109 -0.25 6.02 -6.08
CA PHE A 109 -0.03 4.88 -5.19
C PHE A 109 1.42 4.41 -5.10
N GLY A 110 2.19 4.57 -6.17
CA GLY A 110 3.64 4.35 -6.15
C GLY A 110 4.32 5.32 -5.18
N ILE A 111 4.07 6.62 -5.33
CA ILE A 111 4.66 7.67 -4.48
C ILE A 111 4.18 7.52 -3.03
N ALA A 112 2.88 7.31 -2.81
CA ALA A 112 2.33 7.11 -1.46
C ALA A 112 2.91 5.84 -0.80
N GLY A 113 3.07 4.76 -1.56
CA GLY A 113 3.72 3.53 -1.10
C GLY A 113 5.17 3.77 -0.68
N LEU A 114 5.96 4.46 -1.50
CA LEU A 114 7.36 4.81 -1.19
C LEU A 114 7.47 5.69 0.06
N SER A 115 6.60 6.70 0.20
CA SER A 115 6.52 7.54 1.40
C SER A 115 6.24 6.70 2.65
N LEU A 116 5.28 5.77 2.57
CA LEU A 116 4.93 4.89 3.69
C LEU A 116 6.02 3.87 4.03
N LEU A 117 6.87 3.52 3.07
CA LEU A 117 8.03 2.65 3.24
C LEU A 117 9.25 3.37 3.84
N GLY A 118 9.14 4.68 4.08
CA GLY A 118 10.18 5.46 4.75
C GLY A 118 11.14 6.16 3.79
N ASP A 119 10.77 6.38 2.54
CA ASP A 119 11.52 7.27 1.65
C ASP A 119 11.51 8.71 2.22
N THR A 120 12.68 9.17 2.65
CA THR A 120 12.87 10.47 3.31
C THR A 120 12.85 11.66 2.34
N SER A 121 12.90 11.42 1.03
CA SER A 121 12.75 12.46 0.01
C SER A 121 11.28 12.86 -0.19
N LEU A 122 10.34 12.03 0.27
CA LEU A 122 8.90 12.23 0.11
C LEU A 122 8.27 12.76 1.40
N GLN A 123 7.18 13.51 1.24
CA GLN A 123 6.39 13.98 2.39
C GLN A 123 5.63 12.81 3.01
N PRO A 124 5.50 12.74 4.35
CA PRO A 124 4.75 11.69 5.02
C PRO A 124 3.28 11.68 4.56
N VAL A 125 2.79 10.49 4.19
CA VAL A 125 1.40 10.25 3.83
C VAL A 125 0.64 9.64 5.01
N ASP A 126 -0.63 10.01 5.18
CA ASP A 126 -1.56 9.33 6.07
C ASP A 126 -2.14 8.10 5.36
N ALA A 127 -1.96 6.93 5.96
CA ALA A 127 -2.40 5.67 5.39
C ALA A 127 -3.93 5.58 5.27
N VAL A 128 -4.69 6.20 6.18
CA VAL A 128 -6.16 6.15 6.19
C VAL A 128 -6.78 6.98 5.07
N LEU A 129 -6.22 8.16 4.80
CA LEU A 129 -6.80 9.12 3.85
C LEU A 129 -6.03 9.23 2.53
N CYS A 130 -4.85 8.61 2.40
CA CYS A 130 -3.97 8.74 1.24
C CYS A 130 -3.66 10.21 0.90
N MET A 131 -3.49 11.03 1.95
CA MET A 131 -3.20 12.47 1.83
C MET A 131 -1.93 12.82 2.59
N PRO A 132 -1.21 13.89 2.20
CA PRO A 132 -0.06 14.35 2.95
C PRO A 132 -0.45 14.74 4.39
N LYS A 133 0.30 14.26 5.39
CA LYS A 133 -0.02 14.51 6.81
C LYS A 133 -0.13 16.01 7.15
N TYR A 134 0.68 16.85 6.50
CA TYR A 134 0.63 18.31 6.70
C TYR A 134 -0.72 18.93 6.27
N SER A 135 -1.41 18.33 5.29
CA SER A 135 -2.72 18.80 4.82
C SER A 135 -3.83 18.47 5.83
N LEU A 136 -3.65 17.39 6.59
CA LEU A 136 -4.62 16.89 7.57
C LEU A 136 -4.49 17.57 8.94
N LYS A 137 -3.37 18.24 9.21
CA LYS A 137 -3.09 18.89 10.51
C LYS A 137 -3.30 17.88 11.66
N GLY A 138 -4.11 18.22 12.67
CA GLY A 138 -4.45 17.33 13.79
C GLY A 138 -5.48 16.24 13.49
N LYS A 139 -5.87 16.04 12.22
CA LYS A 139 -6.82 15.00 11.81
C LYS A 139 -6.14 13.75 11.21
N SER A 140 -4.80 13.71 11.21
CA SER A 140 -4.05 12.50 10.86
C SER A 140 -4.41 11.40 11.86
N LEU A 141 -4.82 10.23 11.35
CA LEU A 141 -5.27 9.11 12.18
C LEU A 141 -4.16 8.06 12.39
N CYS A 142 -3.04 8.24 11.69
CA CYS A 142 -1.84 7.42 11.73
C CYS A 142 -0.60 8.23 11.40
#